data_AF-A0A357CW35-F1
#
_entry.id   AF-A0A357CW35-F1
#
_cell.length_a   1.000
_cell.length_b   1.000
_cell.length_c   1.000
_cell.angle_alpha   90.00
_cell.angle_beta   90.00
_cell.angle_gamma   90.00
#
_symmetry.space_group_name_H-M   'P 1'
#
loop_
_entity.id
_entity.type
_entity.pdbx_description
1 polymer ?
#
loop_
_entity_poly.entity_id
_entity_poly.type
_entity_poly.pdbx_seq_one_letter_code
_entity_poly.pdbx_strand_id
1 'polypeptide(L)'
;MTINKLYSKKILLYKLVYAVCLPFLTELIAMLFDYENPVIYLFSAMFMLGLLYTAPFALTLRALRRAPINKKAGESLRKIIFNDLVYVLIPIILSTILCDVVFLIIYPETKYQGVFSALVISIVVLITLSFWLLYRLFMKKTKTL
;
A
#
# COMPACT_ATOMS: atom_id res chain seq x y z
N MET A 1 6.02 -18.36 7.64
CA MET A 1 6.46 -17.71 6.40
C MET A 1 7.75 -16.95 6.71
N THR A 2 8.86 -17.31 6.08
CA THR A 2 10.17 -16.68 6.32
C THR A 2 10.31 -15.39 5.51
N ILE A 3 11.20 -14.49 5.94
CA ILE A 3 11.48 -13.22 5.25
C ILE A 3 11.96 -13.47 3.82
N ASN A 4 12.91 -14.38 3.61
CA ASN A 4 13.32 -14.81 2.27
C ASN A 4 12.17 -15.31 1.38
N LYS A 5 11.18 -16.03 1.94
CA LYS A 5 10.00 -16.47 1.16
C LYS A 5 9.11 -15.28 0.81
N LEU A 6 8.92 -14.32 1.72
CA LEU A 6 8.16 -13.09 1.51
C LEU A 6 8.72 -12.22 0.38
N TYR A 7 10.04 -12.21 0.21
CA TYR A 7 10.72 -11.48 -0.88
C TYR A 7 11.11 -12.38 -2.06
N SER A 8 10.50 -13.57 -2.18
CA SER A 8 10.63 -14.38 -3.38
C SER A 8 9.99 -13.66 -4.58
N LYS A 9 10.54 -13.86 -5.78
CA LYS A 9 10.04 -13.25 -7.03
C LYS A 9 8.52 -13.42 -7.20
N LYS A 10 7.97 -14.58 -6.85
CA LYS A 10 6.54 -14.88 -6.93
C LYS A 10 5.70 -13.97 -6.01
N ILE A 11 6.11 -13.80 -4.76
CA ILE A 11 5.34 -12.99 -3.79
C ILE A 11 5.51 -11.49 -4.03
N LEU A 12 6.69 -11.06 -4.48
CA LEU A 12 6.90 -9.70 -4.96
C LEU A 12 5.99 -9.38 -6.15
N LEU A 13 5.82 -10.32 -7.08
CA LEU A 13 4.90 -10.16 -8.20
C LEU A 13 3.44 -10.05 -7.72
N TYR A 14 3.00 -10.90 -6.78
CA TYR A 14 1.65 -10.78 -6.22
C TYR A 14 1.42 -9.43 -5.51
N LYS A 15 2.42 -8.93 -4.75
CA LYS A 15 2.35 -7.61 -4.13
C LYS A 15 2.24 -6.49 -5.18
N LEU A 16 3.00 -6.59 -6.26
CA LEU A 16 2.97 -5.62 -7.35
C LEU A 16 1.63 -5.64 -8.10
N VAL A 17 1.12 -6.82 -8.44
CA VAL A 17 -0.20 -6.96 -9.07
C VAL A 17 -1.29 -6.41 -8.16
N TYR A 18 -1.27 -6.75 -6.88
CA TYR A 18 -2.20 -6.22 -5.88
C TYR A 18 -2.13 -4.68 -5.79
N ALA A 19 -0.92 -4.12 -5.73
CA ALA A 19 -0.67 -2.68 -5.69
C ALA A 19 -1.22 -1.95 -6.92
N VAL A 20 -1.07 -2.53 -8.12
CA VAL A 20 -1.55 -1.95 -9.38
C VAL A 20 -3.05 -2.09 -9.54
N CYS A 21 -3.66 -3.20 -9.13
CA CYS A 21 -5.09 -3.42 -9.26
C CYS A 21 -5.93 -2.61 -8.26
N LEU A 22 -5.33 -2.22 -7.13
CA LEU A 22 -6.03 -1.54 -6.03
C LEU A 22 -6.73 -0.24 -6.43
N PRO A 23 -6.07 0.71 -7.11
CA PRO A 23 -6.71 1.95 -7.56
C PRO A 23 -7.91 1.69 -8.48
N PHE A 24 -7.81 0.74 -9.41
CA PHE A 24 -8.93 0.37 -10.29
C PHE A 24 -10.11 -0.23 -9.53
N LEU A 25 -9.84 -1.14 -8.59
CA LEU A 25 -10.88 -1.72 -7.73
C LEU A 25 -11.60 -0.63 -6.93
N THR A 26 -10.87 0.40 -6.53
CA THR A 26 -11.41 1.51 -5.76
C THR A 26 -12.37 2.35 -6.58
N GLU A 27 -11.96 2.73 -7.79
CA GLU A 27 -12.80 3.47 -8.73
C GLU A 27 -14.05 2.67 -9.14
N LEU A 28 -13.91 1.35 -9.32
CA LEU A 28 -15.07 0.49 -9.59
C LEU A 28 -16.04 0.42 -8.40
N ILE A 29 -15.52 0.31 -7.18
CA ILE A 29 -16.36 0.32 -5.97
C ILE A 29 -17.04 1.68 -5.81
N ALA A 30 -16.29 2.75 -6.04
CA ALA A 30 -16.77 4.13 -6.06
C ALA A 30 -17.99 4.31 -6.98
N MET A 31 -17.94 3.75 -8.19
CA MET A 31 -19.04 3.79 -9.15
C MET A 31 -20.28 3.00 -8.74
N LEU A 32 -20.14 2.00 -7.87
CA LEU A 32 -21.27 1.19 -7.40
C LEU A 32 -22.08 1.85 -6.29
N PHE A 33 -21.57 2.94 -5.71
CA PHE A 33 -22.19 3.60 -4.58
C PHE A 33 -22.64 5.01 -4.94
N ASP A 34 -23.94 5.18 -5.13
CA ASP A 34 -24.57 6.49 -5.28
C ASP A 34 -24.88 7.06 -3.89
N TYR A 35 -23.88 7.68 -3.26
CA TYR A 35 -24.07 8.33 -1.96
C TYR A 35 -24.45 9.79 -2.18
N GLU A 36 -25.65 10.15 -1.74
CA GLU A 36 -26.16 11.54 -1.74
C GLU A 36 -25.24 12.51 -0.96
N ASN A 37 -24.44 12.00 -0.01
CA ASN A 37 -23.51 12.78 0.78
C ASN A 37 -22.04 12.54 0.37
N PRO A 38 -21.38 13.51 -0.28
CA PRO A 38 -20.00 13.36 -0.79
C PRO A 38 -18.96 13.20 0.33
N VAL A 39 -19.23 13.69 1.54
CA VAL A 39 -18.31 13.56 2.68
C VAL A 39 -18.31 12.14 3.22
N ILE A 40 -19.48 11.52 3.35
CA ILE A 40 -19.61 10.12 3.82
C ILE A 40 -18.99 9.17 2.80
N TYR A 41 -19.24 9.43 1.51
CA TYR A 41 -18.59 8.73 0.41
C TYR A 41 -17.06 8.81 0.50
N LEU A 42 -16.51 10.02 0.59
CA LEU A 42 -15.06 10.21 0.68
C LEU A 42 -14.49 9.49 1.91
N PHE A 43 -15.13 9.60 3.07
CA PHE A 43 -14.66 8.95 4.29
C PHE A 43 -14.67 7.43 4.17
N SER A 44 -15.77 6.85 3.68
CA SER A 44 -15.90 5.39 3.52
C SER A 44 -14.93 4.82 2.49
N ALA A 45 -14.76 5.50 1.34
CA ALA A 45 -13.79 5.14 0.31
C ALA A 45 -12.36 5.20 0.85
N MET A 46 -11.97 6.30 1.50
CA MET A 46 -10.64 6.46 2.10
C MET A 46 -10.37 5.44 3.21
N PHE A 47 -11.38 5.11 4.02
CA PHE A 47 -11.25 4.12 5.08
C PHE A 47 -11.04 2.71 4.52
N MET A 48 -11.87 2.28 3.56
CA MET A 48 -11.74 0.98 2.89
C MET A 48 -10.40 0.86 2.18
N LEU A 49 -9.98 1.91 1.47
CA LEU A 49 -8.67 2.02 0.86
C LEU A 49 -7.54 1.85 1.86
N GLY A 50 -7.62 2.59 2.96
CA GLY A 50 -6.64 2.50 4.04
C GLY A 50 -6.48 1.06 4.51
N LEU A 51 -7.59 0.36 4.77
CA LEU A 51 -7.55 -1.06 5.16
C LEU A 51 -6.88 -1.94 4.10
N LEU A 52 -7.25 -1.80 2.83
CA LEU A 52 -6.68 -2.62 1.76
C LEU A 52 -5.18 -2.33 1.54
N TYR A 53 -4.76 -1.07 1.64
CA TYR A 53 -3.36 -0.68 1.51
C TYR A 53 -2.51 -1.16 2.69
N THR A 54 -3.09 -1.37 3.87
CA THR A 54 -2.33 -1.93 5.02
C THR A 54 -1.98 -3.40 4.84
N ALA A 55 -2.73 -4.17 4.05
CA ALA A 55 -2.57 -5.62 3.90
C ALA A 55 -1.13 -6.06 3.55
N PRO A 56 -0.46 -5.52 2.51
CA PRO A 56 0.91 -5.92 2.16
C PRO A 56 1.93 -5.60 3.26
N PHE A 57 1.76 -4.49 4.00
CA PHE A 57 2.65 -4.11 5.09
C PHE A 57 2.39 -4.92 6.37
N ALA A 58 1.13 -5.24 6.65
CA ALA A 58 0.75 -6.12 7.75
C ALA A 58 1.31 -7.54 7.57
N LEU A 59 1.33 -8.06 6.34
CA LEU A 59 1.99 -9.32 6.00
C LEU A 59 3.49 -9.28 6.28
N THR A 60 4.17 -8.19 5.90
CA THR A 60 5.58 -7.98 6.20
C THR A 60 5.84 -7.89 7.70
N LEU A 61 5.01 -7.14 8.44
CA LEU A 61 5.12 -7.03 9.90
C LEU A 61 4.93 -8.38 10.59
N ARG A 62 3.95 -9.18 10.15
CA ARG A 62 3.70 -10.53 10.68
C ARG A 62 4.86 -11.47 10.39
N ALA A 63 5.50 -11.36 9.22
CA ALA A 63 6.69 -12.14 8.89
C ALA A 63 7.88 -11.74 9.78
N LEU A 64 8.11 -10.44 9.99
CA LEU A 64 9.14 -9.90 10.88
C LEU A 64 8.97 -10.37 12.33
N ARG A 65 7.73 -10.45 12.83
CA ARG A 65 7.44 -10.98 14.19
C ARG A 65 7.74 -12.46 14.34
N ARG A 66 7.60 -13.25 13.26
CA ARG A 66 7.73 -14.72 13.30
C ARG A 66 9.14 -15.20 13.02
N ALA A 67 9.90 -14.47 12.20
CA ALA A 67 11.26 -14.82 11.82
C ALA A 67 12.10 -13.54 11.91
N PRO A 68 12.91 -13.35 12.97
CA PRO A 68 13.76 -12.19 13.09
C PRO A 68 14.79 -12.15 11.95
N ILE A 69 15.19 -10.94 11.55
CA ILE A 69 16.08 -10.71 10.41
C ILE A 69 17.38 -11.49 10.57
N ASN A 70 17.65 -12.41 9.64
CA ASN A 70 18.90 -13.14 9.61
C ASN A 70 19.95 -12.35 8.81
N LYS A 71 20.75 -11.56 9.53
CA LYS A 71 21.85 -10.78 8.93
C LYS A 71 22.87 -11.65 8.18
N LYS A 72 23.09 -12.90 8.61
CA LYS A 72 24.02 -13.83 7.94
C LYS A 72 23.50 -14.27 6.56
N ALA A 73 22.18 -14.23 6.35
CA ALA A 73 21.54 -14.49 5.05
C ALA A 73 21.43 -13.23 4.16
N GLY A 74 22.06 -12.12 4.55
CA GLY A 74 21.99 -10.85 3.81
C GLY A 74 20.63 -10.13 3.94
N GLU A 75 19.81 -10.52 4.90
CA GLU A 75 18.56 -9.82 5.21
C GLU A 75 18.88 -8.53 6.01
N SER A 76 18.30 -7.40 5.58
CA SER A 76 18.44 -6.13 6.30
C SER A 76 17.14 -5.35 6.29
N LEU A 77 16.91 -4.54 7.31
CA LEU A 77 15.75 -3.66 7.38
C LEU A 77 15.69 -2.70 6.18
N ARG A 78 16.86 -2.24 5.72
CA ARG A 78 16.98 -1.40 4.53
C ARG A 78 16.45 -2.11 3.29
N LYS A 79 16.79 -3.40 3.11
CA LYS A 79 16.30 -4.22 2.00
C LYS A 79 14.78 -4.44 2.06
N ILE A 80 14.22 -4.63 3.26
CA ILE A 80 12.78 -4.75 3.48
C ILE A 80 12.03 -3.47 3.09
N ILE A 81 12.51 -2.32 3.60
CA ILE A 81 11.96 -1.00 3.28
C ILE A 81 12.07 -0.72 1.79
N PHE A 82 13.22 -1.01 1.18
CA PHE A 82 13.45 -0.81 -0.24
C PHE A 82 12.51 -1.67 -1.09
N ASN A 83 12.31 -2.94 -0.74
CA ASN A 83 11.39 -3.80 -1.47
C ASN A 83 9.94 -3.34 -1.31
N ASP A 84 9.51 -2.92 -0.11
CA ASP A 84 8.16 -2.35 0.06
C ASP A 84 8.01 -1.03 -0.72
N LEU A 85 9.06 -0.22 -0.84
CA LEU A 85 9.05 0.99 -1.68
C LEU A 85 8.90 0.66 -3.18
N VAL A 86 9.74 -0.23 -3.70
CA VAL A 86 9.79 -0.56 -5.14
C VAL A 86 8.59 -1.38 -5.60
N TYR A 87 8.11 -2.31 -4.77
CA TYR A 87 7.08 -3.28 -5.19
C TYR A 87 5.68 -2.96 -4.64
N VAL A 88 5.54 -1.97 -3.76
CA VAL A 88 4.23 -1.58 -3.20
C VAL A 88 4.01 -0.08 -3.37
N LEU A 89 4.82 0.78 -2.74
CA LEU A 89 4.57 2.23 -2.73
C LEU A 89 4.63 2.86 -4.13
N ILE A 90 5.73 2.66 -4.86
CA ILE A 90 5.89 3.24 -6.21
C ILE A 90 4.80 2.73 -7.16
N PRO A 91 4.52 1.41 -7.25
CA PRO A 91 3.43 0.91 -8.08
C PRO A 91 2.07 1.47 -7.71
N ILE A 92 1.74 1.65 -6.42
CA ILE A 92 0.49 2.28 -6.00
C ILE A 92 0.42 3.72 -6.51
N ILE A 93 1.45 4.54 -6.25
CA ILE A 93 1.46 5.95 -6.67
C ILE A 93 1.30 6.06 -8.20
N LEU A 94 2.08 5.28 -8.95
CA LEU A 94 2.03 5.29 -10.42
C LEU A 94 0.67 4.82 -10.94
N SER A 95 0.11 3.75 -10.38
CA SER A 95 -1.19 3.24 -10.81
C SER A 95 -2.33 4.17 -10.44
N THR A 96 -2.29 4.85 -9.28
CA THR A 96 -3.26 5.89 -8.90
C THR A 96 -3.24 7.06 -9.88
N ILE A 97 -2.05 7.57 -10.23
CA ILE A 97 -1.91 8.66 -11.20
C ILE A 97 -2.39 8.22 -12.60
N LEU A 98 -2.04 7.00 -13.03
CA LEU A 98 -2.51 6.46 -14.31
C LEU A 98 -4.04 6.29 -14.32
N CYS A 99 -4.63 5.86 -13.21
CA CYS A 99 -6.07 5.73 -13.06
C CYS A 99 -6.74 7.10 -13.27
N ASP A 100 -6.26 8.13 -12.57
CA ASP A 100 -6.73 9.51 -12.74
C ASP A 100 -6.67 9.98 -14.19
N VAL A 101 -5.54 9.76 -14.87
CA VAL A 101 -5.37 10.16 -16.28
C VAL A 101 -6.37 9.44 -17.19
N VAL A 102 -6.58 8.14 -16.99
CA VAL A 102 -7.55 7.35 -17.78
C VAL A 102 -8.97 7.84 -17.52
N PHE A 103 -9.35 8.05 -16.26
CA PHE A 103 -10.69 8.53 -15.91
C PHE A 103 -10.95 9.98 -16.33
N LEU A 104 -9.93 10.83 -16.42
CA LEU A 104 -10.04 12.18 -16.97
C LEU A 104 -10.40 12.15 -18.46
N ILE A 105 -9.83 11.19 -19.21
CA ILE A 105 -10.13 11.01 -20.63
C ILE A 105 -11.58 10.50 -20.82
N ILE A 106 -12.06 9.64 -19.93
CA ILE A 106 -13.40 9.03 -20.04
C ILE A 106 -14.50 9.98 -19.51
N TYR A 107 -14.22 10.73 -18.44
CA TYR A 107 -15.19 11.62 -17.77
C TYR A 107 -14.60 13.03 -17.53
N PRO A 108 -14.48 13.86 -18.59
CA PRO A 108 -13.83 15.18 -18.52
C PRO A 108 -14.57 16.22 -17.65
N GLU A 109 -15.84 15.96 -17.33
CA GLU A 109 -16.72 16.83 -16.53
C GLU A 109 -16.38 16.83 -15.02
N THR A 110 -15.50 15.92 -14.56
CA THR A 110 -15.26 15.70 -13.13
C THR A 110 -14.28 16.73 -12.53
N LYS A 111 -14.83 17.76 -11.89
CA LYS A 111 -14.07 18.89 -11.31
C LYS A 111 -13.11 18.57 -10.15
N TYR A 112 -13.06 17.32 -9.66
CA TYR A 112 -12.33 16.97 -8.42
C TYR A 112 -11.39 15.75 -8.53
N GLN A 113 -11.14 15.20 -9.74
CA GLN A 113 -10.33 13.98 -9.90
C GLN A 113 -8.94 14.06 -9.24
N GLY A 114 -8.21 15.18 -9.39
CA GLY A 114 -6.88 15.33 -8.78
C GLY A 114 -6.85 15.45 -7.25
N VAL A 115 -7.97 15.77 -6.60
CA VAL A 115 -8.05 15.83 -5.13
C VAL A 115 -8.11 14.42 -4.55
N PHE A 116 -8.83 13.51 -5.21
CA PHE A 116 -8.98 12.14 -4.76
C PHE A 116 -7.64 11.38 -4.81
N SER A 117 -6.92 11.43 -5.94
CA SER A 117 -5.59 10.81 -6.04
C SER A 117 -4.58 11.40 -5.06
N ALA A 118 -4.58 12.72 -4.85
CA ALA A 118 -3.72 13.36 -3.87
C ALA A 118 -3.98 12.84 -2.45
N LEU A 119 -5.26 12.69 -2.08
CA LEU A 119 -5.65 12.12 -0.78
C LEU A 119 -5.24 10.65 -0.65
N VAL A 120 -5.47 9.84 -1.70
CA VAL A 120 -5.06 8.43 -1.72
C VAL A 120 -3.56 8.28 -1.53
N ILE A 121 -2.76 9.03 -2.29
CA ILE A 121 -1.30 9.04 -2.18
C ILE A 121 -0.87 9.45 -0.77
N SER A 122 -1.50 10.48 -0.21
CA SER A 122 -1.19 10.97 1.15
C SER A 122 -1.43 9.90 2.20
N ILE A 123 -2.57 9.20 2.13
CA ILE A 123 -2.92 8.10 3.05
C ILE A 123 -1.94 6.93 2.90
N VAL A 124 -1.64 6.53 1.67
CA VAL A 124 -0.70 5.42 1.40
C VAL A 124 0.69 5.73 1.94
N VAL A 125 1.17 6.96 1.76
CA VAL A 125 2.46 7.40 2.31
C VAL A 125 2.43 7.37 3.84
N LEU A 126 1.36 7.87 4.48
CA LEU A 126 1.22 7.84 5.94
C LEU A 126 1.20 6.40 6.49
N ILE A 127 0.47 5.50 5.85
CA ILE A 127 0.45 4.07 6.20
C ILE A 127 1.85 3.49 6.08
N THR A 128 2.52 3.74 4.95
CA THR A 128 3.86 3.22 4.67
C THR A 128 4.87 3.67 5.73
N LEU A 129 4.88 4.97 6.05
CA LEU A 129 5.76 5.54 7.08
C LEU A 129 5.45 4.93 8.47
N SER A 130 4.18 4.78 8.81
CA SER A 130 3.75 4.16 10.08
C SER A 130 4.25 2.72 10.19
N PHE A 131 4.12 1.92 9.13
CA PHE A 131 4.63 0.55 9.12
C PHE A 131 6.16 0.48 9.15
N TRP A 132 6.87 1.39 8.48
CA TRP A 132 8.33 1.45 8.57
C TRP A 132 8.81 1.79 9.99
N LEU A 133 8.10 2.67 10.69
CA LEU A 133 8.35 2.93 12.12
C LEU A 133 8.11 1.67 12.95
N LEU A 134 7.00 0.96 12.72
CA LEU A 134 6.72 -0.32 13.39
C LEU A 134 7.81 -1.36 13.11
N TYR A 135 8.29 -1.50 11.87
CA TYR A 135 9.37 -2.42 11.54
C TYR A 135 10.64 -2.11 12.35
N ARG A 136 10.98 -0.82 12.52
CA ARG A 136 12.12 -0.36 13.34
C ARG A 136 11.93 -0.69 14.82
N LEU A 137 10.73 -0.46 15.37
CA LEU A 137 10.43 -0.74 16.78
C LEU A 137 10.50 -2.24 17.09
N PHE A 138 9.94 -3.09 16.22
CA PHE A 138 10.00 -4.54 16.40
C PHE A 138 11.43 -5.08 16.35
N MET A 139 12.27 -4.53 15.48
CA MET A 139 13.69 -4.90 15.39
C MET A 139 14.53 -4.50 16.62
N LYS A 140 14.18 -3.42 17.31
CA LYS A 140 14.86 -3.05 18.57
C LYS A 140 14.54 -4.03 19.69
N LYS A 141 13.28 -4.46 19.83
CA LYS A 141 12.86 -5.42 20.86
C LYS A 141 13.51 -6.80 20.72
N THR A 142 13.84 -7.23 19.51
CA THR A 142 14.46 -8.55 19.29
C THR A 142 15.97 -8.58 19.54
N LYS A 143 16.62 -7.42 19.78
CA LYS A 143 18.03 -7.36 20.17
C LYS A 143 18.26 -7.44 21.69
N THR A 144 17.21 -7.30 22.49
CA THR A 144 17.25 -7.25 23.96
C THR A 144 16.79 -8.55 24.63
N LEU A 145 16.63 -9.62 23.86
CA LEU A 145 16.40 -11.00 24.30
C LEU A 145 17.54 -11.87 23.78
#